data_AF-A0A7C5I9Q9-F1
#
_entry.id   AF-A0A7C5I9Q9-F1
#
_cell.length_a   1.000
_cell.length_b   1.000
_cell.length_c   1.000
_cell.angle_alpha   90.00
_cell.angle_beta   90.00
_cell.angle_gamma   90.00
#
_symmetry.space_group_name_H-M   'P 1'
#
loop_
_entity.id
_entity.type
_entity.pdbx_description
1 polymer ?
#
loop_
_entity_poly.entity_id
_entity_poly.type
_entity_poly.pdbx_seq_one_letter_code
_entity_poly.pdbx_strand_id
1 'polypeptide(L)'
;FLSLASDEFLLETLRRGRPGRKMPAWGEMDGGLRAGEIREVTAYLRTLGGVQPSPDPKPKRWVQGRADSGRQLYSAACSGCHGRNGEGTLEGPALNNPVLLSAATDTYLVETIARGRRQTAMEGFSAPSPARRALSPAEIEDIVAFIRSWEGAKP
;
A
#
# COMPACT_ATOMS: atom_id res chain seq x y z
N PHE A 1 -4.04 -7.22 6.72
CA PHE A 1 -3.77 -5.77 6.67
C PHE A 1 -3.02 -5.31 7.91
N LEU A 2 -3.63 -5.34 9.11
CA LEU A 2 -2.97 -4.84 10.33
C LEU A 2 -1.67 -5.59 10.66
N SER A 3 -1.58 -6.89 10.39
CA SER A 3 -0.32 -7.65 10.54
C SER A 3 0.83 -7.19 9.64
N LEU A 4 0.55 -6.48 8.54
CA LEU A 4 1.55 -6.02 7.56
C LEU A 4 1.80 -4.51 7.64
N ALA A 5 0.77 -3.73 8.02
CA ALA A 5 0.90 -2.29 8.17
C ALA A 5 1.79 -1.99 9.38
N SER A 6 2.88 -1.25 9.20
CA SER A 6 3.71 -0.76 10.31
C SER A 6 2.98 0.33 11.10
N ASP A 7 3.43 0.60 12.33
CA ASP A 7 2.89 1.72 13.11
C ASP A 7 3.16 3.05 12.40
N GLU A 8 4.36 3.22 11.82
CA GLU A 8 4.68 4.38 10.99
C GLU A 8 3.67 4.56 9.85
N PHE A 9 3.29 3.47 9.17
CA PHE A 9 2.30 3.52 8.10
C PHE A 9 0.92 3.99 8.58
N LEU A 10 0.46 3.47 9.72
CA LEU A 10 -0.83 3.85 10.30
C LEU A 10 -0.82 5.30 10.78
N LEU A 11 0.23 5.70 11.49
CA LEU A 11 0.42 7.06 12.01
C LEU A 11 0.43 8.08 10.87
N GLU A 12 1.25 7.85 9.83
CA GLU A 12 1.33 8.79 8.71
C GLU A 12 0.05 8.84 7.90
N THR A 13 -0.63 7.71 7.72
CA THR A 13 -1.94 7.68 7.05
C THR A 13 -2.98 8.47 7.83
N LEU A 14 -3.09 8.29 9.15
CA LEU A 14 -4.02 9.04 9.99
C LEU A 14 -3.69 10.54 10.00
N ARG A 15 -2.42 10.88 10.23
CA ARG A 15 -1.95 12.25 10.36
C ARG A 15 -2.12 13.06 9.08
N ARG A 16 -1.74 12.50 7.93
CA ARG A 16 -1.66 13.24 6.65
C ARG A 16 -2.80 12.90 5.70
N GLY A 17 -3.64 11.96 6.06
CA GLY A 17 -4.69 11.48 5.21
C GLY A 17 -4.15 10.75 3.98
N ARG A 18 -4.99 10.71 2.95
CA ARG A 18 -4.60 10.36 1.58
C ARG A 18 -5.05 11.50 0.67
N PRO A 19 -4.16 12.46 0.36
CA PRO A 19 -4.49 13.61 -0.47
C PRO A 19 -5.21 13.21 -1.77
N GLY A 20 -6.25 13.96 -2.13
CA GLY A 20 -7.10 13.67 -3.29
C GLY A 20 -8.03 12.46 -3.14
N ARG A 21 -8.12 11.83 -1.96
CA ARG A 21 -8.98 10.67 -1.69
C ARG A 21 -9.93 10.91 -0.51
N LYS A 22 -10.87 9.97 -0.32
CA LYS A 22 -11.92 10.02 0.72
C LYS A 22 -11.41 9.98 2.17
N MET A 23 -10.13 9.70 2.38
CA MET A 23 -9.55 9.61 3.72
C MET A 23 -8.81 10.93 4.00
N PRO A 24 -9.42 11.88 4.73
CA PRO A 24 -8.81 13.18 5.01
C PRO A 24 -7.67 13.05 6.02
N ALA A 25 -6.90 14.12 6.16
CA ALA A 25 -5.92 14.25 7.23
C ALA A 25 -6.62 14.50 8.58
N TRP A 26 -6.09 13.88 9.64
CA TRP A 26 -6.56 14.04 11.01
C TRP A 26 -5.49 14.65 11.91
N GLY A 27 -4.46 15.27 11.34
CA GLY A 27 -3.43 15.97 12.10
C GLY A 27 -3.92 17.28 12.70
N GLU A 28 -3.23 17.76 13.73
CA GLU A 28 -3.52 19.04 14.41
C GLU A 28 -3.55 20.24 13.45
N MET A 29 -2.67 20.25 12.44
CA MET A 29 -2.63 21.29 11.41
C MET A 29 -3.90 21.33 10.53
N ASP A 30 -4.66 20.24 10.50
CA ASP A 30 -5.90 20.08 9.76
C ASP A 30 -7.13 20.24 10.68
N GLY A 31 -6.94 20.76 11.89
CA GLY A 31 -7.99 20.90 12.91
C GLY A 31 -8.39 19.56 13.58
N GLY A 32 -7.57 18.53 13.40
CA GLY A 32 -7.81 17.19 13.92
C GLY A 32 -7.14 16.92 15.26
N LEU A 33 -6.61 15.70 15.38
CA LEU A 33 -6.04 15.12 16.59
C LEU A 33 -4.59 15.54 16.80
N ARG A 34 -4.21 15.69 18.08
CA ARG A 34 -2.82 15.87 18.51
C ARG A 34 -2.03 14.59 18.24
N ALA A 35 -0.69 14.72 18.16
CA ALA A 35 0.18 13.58 17.91
C ALA A 35 0.03 12.43 18.95
N GLY A 36 -0.30 12.76 20.20
CA GLY A 36 -0.63 11.77 21.24
C GLY A 36 -1.89 10.98 20.94
N GLU A 37 -2.98 11.67 20.57
CA GLU A 37 -4.27 11.08 20.25
C GLU A 37 -4.19 10.20 18.99
N ILE A 38 -3.40 10.59 17.98
CA ILE A 38 -3.15 9.75 16.80
C ILE A 38 -2.45 8.42 17.19
N ARG A 39 -1.52 8.46 18.16
CA ARG A 39 -0.89 7.24 18.69
C ARG A 39 -1.89 6.38 19.45
N GLU A 40 -2.79 6.99 20.22
CA GLU A 40 -3.86 6.26 20.92
C GLU A 40 -4.83 5.58 19.95
N VAL A 41 -5.25 6.27 18.88
CA VAL A 41 -6.04 5.66 17.80
C VAL A 41 -5.28 4.52 17.14
N THR A 42 -3.98 4.70 16.88
CA THR A 42 -3.15 3.63 16.29
C THR A 42 -3.07 2.42 17.22
N ALA A 43 -2.87 2.62 18.53
CA ALA A 43 -2.88 1.55 19.51
C ALA A 43 -4.25 0.84 19.57
N TYR A 44 -5.35 1.58 19.51
CA TYR A 44 -6.70 1.00 19.43
C TYR A 44 -6.89 0.17 18.15
N LEU A 45 -6.43 0.64 16.98
CA LEU A 45 -6.49 -0.16 15.75
C LEU A 45 -5.73 -1.50 15.89
N ARG A 46 -4.65 -1.55 16.68
CA ARG A 46 -3.93 -2.81 16.96
C ARG A 46 -4.76 -3.79 17.77
N THR A 47 -5.58 -3.31 18.72
CA THR A 47 -6.45 -4.19 19.52
C THR A 47 -7.55 -4.83 18.66
N LEU A 48 -8.07 -4.10 17.67
CA LEU A 48 -9.05 -4.63 16.71
C LEU A 48 -8.50 -5.72 15.80
N GLY A 49 -7.19 -5.67 15.50
CA GLY A 49 -6.54 -6.63 14.61
C GLY A 49 -6.25 -7.98 15.24
N GLY A 50 -6.29 -8.09 16.57
CA GLY A 50 -5.93 -9.31 17.30
C GLY A 50 -4.50 -9.82 17.07
N VAL A 51 -3.65 -9.03 16.39
CA VAL A 51 -2.31 -9.41 15.97
C VAL A 51 -1.38 -8.23 16.23
N GLN A 52 -0.32 -8.47 17.00
CA GLN A 52 0.76 -7.51 17.18
C GLN A 52 1.59 -7.44 15.89
N PRO A 53 1.94 -6.23 15.41
CA PRO A 53 2.87 -6.11 14.29
C PRO A 53 4.20 -6.73 14.67
N SER A 54 4.67 -7.72 13.90
CA SER A 54 6.05 -8.16 14.00
C SER A 54 6.92 -7.08 13.34
N PRO A 55 8.05 -6.68 13.95
CA PRO A 55 9.07 -5.91 13.26
C PRO A 55 9.44 -6.62 11.95
N ASP A 56 9.41 -5.88 10.85
CA ASP A 56 9.89 -6.36 9.57
C ASP A 56 11.43 -6.35 9.60
N PRO A 57 12.10 -7.50 9.44
CA PRO A 57 13.56 -7.54 9.46
C PRO A 57 14.20 -6.89 8.23
N LYS A 58 13.43 -6.65 7.17
CA LYS A 58 13.94 -6.02 5.94
C LYS A 58 13.92 -4.48 6.06
N PRO A 59 14.86 -3.78 5.38
CA PRO A 59 14.79 -2.33 5.26
C PRO A 59 13.47 -1.86 4.64
N LYS A 60 13.04 -0.62 4.90
CA LYS A 60 11.78 -0.07 4.35
C LYS A 60 11.69 -0.14 2.81
N ARG A 61 12.84 -0.03 2.14
CA ARG A 61 13.04 -0.20 0.70
C ARG A 61 14.07 -1.30 0.49
N TRP A 62 13.67 -2.42 -0.08
CA TRP A 62 14.54 -3.59 -0.30
C TRP A 62 14.33 -4.25 -1.67
N VAL A 63 13.21 -3.98 -2.34
CA VAL A 63 12.89 -4.57 -3.65
C VAL A 63 13.89 -4.07 -4.70
N GLN A 64 14.44 -5.01 -5.49
CA GLN A 64 15.36 -4.73 -6.60
C GLN A 64 14.80 -5.23 -7.94
N GLY A 65 13.48 -5.15 -8.11
CA GLY A 65 12.79 -5.52 -9.34
C GLY A 65 13.07 -4.57 -10.52
N ARG A 66 12.69 -5.02 -11.71
CA ARG A 66 12.81 -4.27 -12.97
C ARG A 66 11.53 -3.50 -13.26
N ALA A 67 11.56 -2.18 -13.06
CA ALA A 67 10.40 -1.31 -13.22
C ALA A 67 9.73 -1.40 -14.61
N ASP A 68 10.49 -1.60 -15.69
CA ASP A 68 9.91 -1.72 -17.04
C ASP A 68 9.08 -3.01 -17.21
N SER A 69 9.53 -4.12 -16.62
CA SER A 69 8.75 -5.36 -16.58
C SER A 69 7.56 -5.23 -15.65
N GLY A 70 7.74 -4.56 -14.51
CA GLY A 70 6.67 -4.21 -13.59
C GLY A 70 5.56 -3.38 -14.23
N ARG A 71 5.93 -2.43 -15.10
CA ARG A 71 4.98 -1.58 -15.85
C ARG A 71 4.07 -2.41 -16.75
N GLN A 72 4.62 -3.39 -17.46
CA GLN A 72 3.85 -4.27 -18.35
C GLN A 72 2.86 -5.13 -17.54
N LEU A 73 3.33 -5.74 -16.46
CA LEU A 73 2.50 -6.52 -15.55
C LEU A 73 1.41 -5.67 -14.89
N TYR A 74 1.75 -4.48 -14.42
CA TYR A 74 0.82 -3.52 -13.84
C TYR A 74 -0.28 -3.13 -14.84
N SER A 75 0.09 -2.84 -16.09
CA SER A 75 -0.87 -2.49 -17.13
C SER A 75 -1.82 -3.65 -17.48
N ALA A 76 -1.37 -4.90 -17.34
CA ALA A 76 -2.19 -6.06 -17.64
C ALA A 76 -3.13 -6.43 -16.48
N ALA A 77 -2.69 -6.24 -15.23
CA ALA A 77 -3.36 -6.82 -14.06
C ALA A 77 -3.88 -5.80 -13.04
N CYS A 78 -3.34 -4.58 -13.00
CA CYS A 78 -3.58 -3.64 -11.91
C CYS A 78 -4.30 -2.36 -12.36
N SER A 79 -4.02 -1.88 -13.58
CA SER A 79 -4.50 -0.57 -14.03
C SER A 79 -6.01 -0.46 -14.20
N GLY A 80 -6.73 -1.57 -14.35
CA GLY A 80 -8.20 -1.57 -14.42
C GLY A 80 -8.85 -0.98 -13.15
N CYS A 81 -8.33 -1.34 -11.98
CA CYS A 81 -8.83 -0.83 -10.69
C CYS A 81 -8.01 0.35 -10.17
N HIS A 82 -6.70 0.34 -10.41
CA HIS A 82 -5.78 1.33 -9.84
C HIS A 82 -5.42 2.48 -10.79
N GLY A 83 -6.02 2.54 -11.98
CA GLY A 83 -5.70 3.56 -12.99
C GLY A 83 -4.36 3.30 -13.68
N ARG A 84 -4.16 3.93 -14.84
CA ARG A 84 -2.98 3.65 -15.69
C ARG A 84 -1.68 4.15 -15.07
N ASN A 85 -1.77 5.23 -14.28
CA ASN A 85 -0.66 5.89 -13.60
C ASN A 85 -0.76 5.76 -12.08
N GLY A 86 -1.56 4.82 -11.56
CA GLY A 86 -1.73 4.62 -10.13
C GLY A 86 -2.62 5.66 -9.44
N GLU A 87 -3.30 6.52 -10.18
CA GLU A 87 -4.22 7.55 -9.68
C GLU A 87 -5.44 6.95 -8.94
N GLY A 88 -5.72 5.68 -9.24
CA GLY A 88 -6.84 4.89 -8.78
C GLY A 88 -8.20 5.39 -9.27
N THR A 89 -9.18 4.52 -9.15
CA THR A 89 -10.52 4.72 -9.70
C THR A 89 -11.57 4.59 -8.58
N LEU A 90 -12.84 4.40 -8.96
CA LEU A 90 -13.88 3.99 -8.03
C LEU A 90 -13.66 2.56 -7.51
N GLU A 91 -13.00 1.70 -8.30
CA GLU A 91 -12.75 0.29 -7.98
C GLU A 91 -11.51 0.09 -7.09
N GLY A 92 -10.52 0.99 -7.18
CA GLY A 92 -9.24 0.84 -6.48
C GLY A 92 -8.64 2.15 -5.95
N PRO A 93 -7.93 2.09 -4.79
CA PRO A 93 -7.25 3.25 -4.23
C PRO A 93 -6.06 3.70 -5.10
N ALA A 94 -5.61 4.94 -4.90
CA ALA A 94 -4.42 5.47 -5.55
C ALA A 94 -3.19 4.76 -5.00
N LEU A 95 -2.37 4.24 -5.91
CA LEU A 95 -1.07 3.65 -5.62
C LEU A 95 0.06 4.66 -5.79
N ASN A 96 -0.14 5.70 -6.60
CA ASN A 96 0.79 6.82 -6.73
C ASN A 96 0.64 7.88 -5.63
N ASN A 97 -0.15 7.59 -4.58
CA ASN A 97 -0.39 8.54 -3.51
C ASN A 97 0.90 8.76 -2.69
N PRO A 98 1.33 10.01 -2.47
CA PRO A 98 2.62 10.30 -1.84
C PRO A 98 2.71 9.84 -0.39
N VAL A 99 1.59 9.82 0.36
CA VAL A 99 1.58 9.32 1.75
C VAL A 99 1.73 7.80 1.76
N LEU A 100 1.01 7.09 0.88
CA LEU A 100 1.16 5.64 0.72
C LEU A 100 2.60 5.28 0.37
N LEU A 101 3.14 5.90 -0.67
CA LEU A 101 4.49 5.60 -1.14
C LEU A 101 5.51 5.90 -0.05
N SER A 102 5.47 7.10 0.55
CA SER A 102 6.39 7.48 1.63
C SER A 102 6.33 6.54 2.83
N ALA A 103 5.15 6.07 3.24
CA ALA A 103 4.99 5.35 4.51
C ALA A 103 5.04 3.82 4.38
N ALA A 104 4.54 3.25 3.28
CA ALA A 104 4.50 1.80 3.12
C ALA A 104 5.91 1.21 2.98
N THR A 105 6.16 0.07 3.63
CA THR A 105 7.35 -0.75 3.38
C THR A 105 7.19 -1.54 2.08
N ASP A 106 8.29 -1.99 1.48
CA ASP A 106 8.22 -2.89 0.33
C ASP A 106 7.57 -4.22 0.69
N THR A 107 7.83 -4.75 1.89
CA THR A 107 7.17 -5.95 2.40
C THR A 107 5.66 -5.78 2.43
N TYR A 108 5.16 -4.62 2.87
CA TYR A 108 3.73 -4.32 2.85
C TYR A 108 3.14 -4.40 1.44
N LEU A 109 3.83 -3.84 0.44
CA LEU A 109 3.38 -3.85 -0.95
C LEU A 109 3.45 -5.25 -1.56
N VAL A 110 4.58 -5.94 -1.41
CA VAL A 110 4.78 -7.32 -1.90
C VAL A 110 3.74 -8.25 -1.32
N GLU A 111 3.55 -8.24 0.00
CA GLU A 111 2.61 -9.14 0.67
C GLU A 111 1.14 -8.79 0.37
N THR A 112 0.83 -7.50 0.18
CA THR A 112 -0.50 -7.07 -0.28
C THR A 112 -0.79 -7.58 -1.69
N ILE A 113 0.19 -7.52 -2.61
CA ILE A 113 0.00 -8.02 -3.98
C ILE A 113 -0.07 -9.55 -3.96
N ALA A 114 0.81 -10.22 -3.23
CA ALA A 114 0.86 -11.67 -3.16
C ALA A 114 -0.45 -12.26 -2.59
N ARG A 115 -0.91 -11.77 -1.44
CA ARG A 115 -2.03 -12.36 -0.68
C ARG A 115 -3.36 -11.64 -0.88
N GLY A 116 -3.35 -10.48 -1.50
CA GLY A 116 -4.53 -9.62 -1.62
C GLY A 116 -4.96 -9.01 -0.29
N ARG A 117 -6.17 -8.49 -0.26
CA ARG A 117 -6.84 -7.95 0.93
C ARG A 117 -8.18 -8.65 1.10
N ARG A 118 -8.28 -9.44 2.17
CA ARG A 118 -9.54 -10.09 2.57
C ARG A 118 -10.68 -9.08 2.65
N GLN A 119 -11.87 -9.51 2.25
CA GLN A 119 -13.09 -8.69 2.25
C GLN A 119 -12.99 -7.43 1.38
N THR A 120 -12.19 -7.48 0.32
CA THR A 120 -12.14 -6.45 -0.73
C THR A 120 -12.01 -7.13 -2.10
N ALA A 121 -12.18 -6.37 -3.18
CA ALA A 121 -11.94 -6.85 -4.54
C ALA A 121 -10.45 -7.08 -4.87
N MET A 122 -9.51 -6.65 -4.02
CA MET A 122 -8.08 -6.85 -4.25
C MET A 122 -7.69 -8.29 -3.92
N GLU A 123 -7.78 -9.17 -4.90
CA GLU A 123 -7.35 -10.57 -4.80
C GLU A 123 -5.83 -10.71 -4.67
N GLY A 124 -5.38 -11.90 -4.24
CA GLY A 124 -3.95 -12.24 -4.18
C GLY A 124 -3.42 -12.79 -5.50
N PHE A 125 -2.25 -12.33 -5.91
CA PHE A 125 -1.65 -12.66 -7.21
C PHE A 125 -0.64 -13.82 -7.15
N SER A 126 -0.29 -14.34 -5.97
CA SER A 126 0.62 -15.49 -5.84
C SER A 126 -0.04 -16.84 -6.16
N ALA A 127 -1.37 -16.88 -6.27
CA ALA A 127 -2.13 -18.05 -6.68
C ALA A 127 -2.81 -17.78 -8.04
N PRO A 128 -2.99 -18.82 -8.87
CA PRO A 128 -3.72 -18.68 -10.12
C PRO A 128 -5.22 -18.46 -9.86
N SER A 129 -5.90 -17.88 -10.84
CA SER A 129 -7.37 -17.82 -10.91
C SER A 129 -7.83 -18.24 -12.32
N PRO A 130 -9.13 -18.43 -12.56
CA PRO A 130 -9.64 -18.72 -13.89
C PRO A 130 -9.25 -17.67 -14.95
N ALA A 131 -9.01 -16.42 -14.52
CA ALA A 131 -8.70 -15.30 -15.42
C ALA A 131 -7.20 -15.03 -15.59
N ARG A 132 -6.32 -15.62 -14.76
CA ARG A 132 -4.88 -15.32 -14.78
C ARG A 132 -4.03 -16.41 -14.13
N ARG A 133 -2.80 -16.54 -14.60
CA ARG A 133 -1.78 -17.34 -13.89
C ARG A 133 -1.34 -16.68 -12.57
N ALA A 134 -0.68 -17.46 -11.72
CA ALA A 134 0.06 -16.92 -10.59
C ALA A 134 1.26 -16.07 -11.07
N LEU A 135 1.52 -14.99 -10.34
CA LEU A 135 2.77 -14.23 -10.45
C LEU A 135 3.82 -14.86 -9.54
N SER A 136 5.04 -14.95 -10.06
CA SER A 136 6.22 -15.35 -9.28
C SER A 136 6.62 -14.23 -8.31
N PRO A 137 7.41 -14.54 -7.25
CA PRO A 137 7.95 -13.53 -6.36
C PRO A 137 8.70 -12.41 -7.09
N ALA A 138 9.54 -12.75 -8.07
CA ALA A 138 10.28 -11.77 -8.87
C ALA A 138 9.36 -10.84 -9.67
N GLU A 139 8.25 -11.34 -10.19
CA GLU A 139 7.28 -10.50 -10.91
C GLU A 139 6.51 -9.56 -10.00
N ILE A 140 6.20 -9.99 -8.77
CA ILE A 140 5.61 -9.12 -7.76
C ILE A 140 6.60 -8.02 -7.37
N GLU A 141 7.87 -8.35 -7.22
CA GLU A 141 8.94 -7.38 -6.97
C GLU A 141 9.11 -6.40 -8.15
N ASP A 142 9.04 -6.86 -9.40
CA ASP A 142 9.04 -6.00 -10.59
C ASP A 142 7.87 -4.99 -10.52
N ILE A 143 6.65 -5.43 -10.18
CA ILE A 143 5.48 -4.54 -10.00
C ILE A 143 5.73 -3.53 -8.87
N VAL A 144 6.28 -3.95 -7.73
CA VAL A 144 6.60 -3.04 -6.63
C VAL A 144 7.66 -2.02 -7.06
N ALA A 145 8.70 -2.43 -7.79
CA ALA A 145 9.69 -1.52 -8.35
C ALA A 145 9.04 -0.47 -9.28
N PHE A 146 8.05 -0.89 -10.08
CA PHE A 146 7.28 0.05 -10.90
C PHE A 146 6.43 1.01 -10.06
N ILE A 147 5.70 0.54 -9.04
CA ILE A 147 4.93 1.41 -8.13
C ILE A 147 5.84 2.43 -7.44
N ARG A 148 7.04 2.00 -7.03
CA ARG A 148 8.06 2.88 -6.43
C ARG A 148 8.62 3.91 -7.40
N SER A 149 8.54 3.70 -8.71
CA SER A 149 8.96 4.71 -9.69
C SER A 149 8.13 6.01 -9.65
N TRP A 150 6.96 5.99 -9.00
CA TRP A 150 6.18 7.20 -8.73
C TRP A 150 6.65 7.97 -7.49
N GLU A 151 7.60 7.45 -6.70
CA GLU A 151 8.17 8.21 -5.59
C GLU A 151 8.90 9.45 -6.10
N GLY A 152 8.58 10.61 -5.54
CA GLY A 152 9.16 11.89 -5.96
C GLY A 152 8.61 12.47 -7.26
N ALA A 153 7.70 11.78 -7.95
CA ALA A 153 6.92 12.40 -9.02
C ALA A 153 6.04 13.51 -8.41
N LYS A 154 6.08 14.70 -9.01
CA LYS A 154 5.17 15.80 -8.62
C LYS A 154 3.74 15.38 -8.98
N PRO A 155 2.76 15.61 -8.09
CA PRO A 155 1.36 15.26 -8.31
C PRO A 155 0.76 15.98 -9.51
#